data_AF-A0A4R0YZL4-F1
#
_entry.id   AF-A0A4R0YZL4-F1
#
_cell.length_a   1.000
_cell.length_b   1.000
_cell.length_c   1.000
_cell.angle_alpha   90.00
_cell.angle_beta   90.00
_cell.angle_gamma   90.00
#
_symmetry.space_group_name_H-M   'P 1'
#
loop_
_entity.id
_entity.type
_entity.pdbx_description
1 polymer ?
#
loop_
_entity_poly.entity_id
_entity_poly.type
_entity_poly.pdbx_seq_one_letter_code
_entity_poly.pdbx_strand_id
1 'polypeptide(L)'
;MSKRGLALFLTGMIIIIAISVTAGVRSYNDEQRKQASDQAQQELNDQMTTQGWYAYEYHKLEDSTVTLFTNADGTILGLGIMKMNGEFSSSTRDTIEETPFDWAHLGNGTDEYIGIRLNEQPEDVVYLRLQASGWSKIYTVNDPQDEGYVRTYLITLEKTLRGDWTLETLDHEKNVLHSEQL
;
A
#
# COMPACT_ATOMS: atom_id res chain seq x y z
N MET A 1 52.88 -33.06 -27.37
CA MET A 1 51.56 -32.59 -26.87
C MET A 1 51.22 -31.29 -27.57
N SER A 2 50.08 -31.24 -28.27
CA SER A 2 49.76 -30.12 -29.19
C SER A 2 49.27 -28.88 -28.44
N LYS A 3 49.65 -27.70 -28.94
CA LYS A 3 49.32 -26.35 -28.41
C LYS A 3 47.81 -26.01 -28.42
N ARG A 4 46.94 -26.98 -28.71
CA ARG A 4 45.48 -26.82 -28.78
C ARG A 4 44.75 -27.25 -27.50
N GLY A 5 45.43 -27.90 -26.56
CA GLY A 5 44.83 -28.33 -25.28
C GLY A 5 44.85 -27.29 -24.16
N LEU A 6 45.74 -26.29 -24.21
CA LEU A 6 45.90 -25.31 -23.13
C LEU A 6 44.94 -24.11 -23.25
N ALA A 7 44.48 -23.81 -24.47
CA ALA A 7 43.59 -22.66 -24.72
C ALA A 7 42.14 -22.91 -24.26
N LEU A 8 41.74 -24.17 -24.08
CA LEU A 8 40.40 -24.56 -23.63
C LEU A 8 40.24 -24.57 -22.10
N PHE A 9 41.34 -24.55 -21.34
CA PHE A 9 41.28 -24.47 -19.87
C PHE A 9 41.20 -23.02 -19.33
N LEU A 10 41.66 -22.03 -20.10
CA LEU A 10 41.64 -20.62 -19.69
C LEU A 10 40.34 -19.87 -20.05
N THR A 11 39.59 -20.34 -21.05
CA THR A 11 38.25 -19.81 -21.36
C THR A 11 37.13 -20.46 -20.51
N GLY A 12 37.40 -21.61 -19.88
CA GLY A 12 36.45 -22.26 -18.96
C GLY A 12 36.41 -21.66 -17.53
N MET A 13 37.44 -20.91 -17.12
CA MET A 13 37.52 -20.30 -15.77
C MET A 13 37.23 -18.78 -15.73
N ILE A 14 36.72 -18.19 -16.81
CA ILE A 14 36.23 -16.78 -16.80
C ILE A 14 34.71 -16.70 -16.69
N ILE A 15 33.99 -17.82 -16.81
CA ILE A 15 32.52 -17.89 -16.68
C ILE A 15 32.12 -18.51 -15.33
N ILE A 16 32.72 -18.09 -14.21
CA ILE A 16 32.18 -18.40 -12.86
C ILE A 16 32.19 -17.16 -11.93
N ILE A 17 32.96 -16.10 -12.22
CA ILE A 17 33.01 -14.92 -11.33
C ILE A 17 31.96 -13.85 -11.70
N ALA A 18 31.43 -13.83 -12.93
CA ALA A 18 30.43 -12.83 -13.32
C ALA A 18 29.01 -13.10 -12.77
N ILE A 19 28.67 -14.36 -12.48
CA ILE A 19 27.31 -14.71 -12.02
C ILE A 19 27.17 -14.45 -10.50
N SER A 20 28.23 -14.64 -9.73
CA SER A 20 28.20 -14.45 -8.26
C SER A 20 28.18 -12.98 -7.84
N VAL A 21 28.82 -12.08 -8.60
CA VAL A 21 28.82 -10.63 -8.29
C VAL A 21 27.45 -10.01 -8.59
N THR A 22 26.78 -10.45 -9.67
CA THR A 22 25.47 -9.89 -10.05
C THR A 22 24.35 -10.30 -9.09
N ALA A 23 24.40 -11.54 -8.57
CA ALA A 23 23.48 -12.01 -7.53
C ALA A 23 23.77 -11.38 -6.16
N GLY A 24 25.06 -11.24 -5.80
CA GLY A 24 25.47 -10.60 -4.54
C GLY A 24 25.15 -9.10 -4.49
N VAL A 25 25.32 -8.36 -5.60
CA VAL A 25 24.96 -6.93 -5.67
C VAL A 25 23.45 -6.72 -5.65
N ARG A 26 22.65 -7.61 -6.26
CA ARG A 26 21.18 -7.57 -6.13
C ARG A 26 20.75 -7.86 -4.70
N SER A 27 21.23 -8.95 -4.10
CA SER A 27 20.90 -9.31 -2.71
C SER A 27 21.32 -8.22 -1.72
N TYR A 28 22.50 -7.62 -1.90
CA TYR A 28 23.01 -6.56 -1.03
C TYR A 28 22.23 -5.25 -1.20
N ASN A 29 21.90 -4.87 -2.44
CA ASN A 29 21.05 -3.70 -2.69
C ASN A 29 19.61 -3.92 -2.19
N ASP A 30 19.08 -5.13 -2.28
CA ASP A 30 17.74 -5.48 -1.79
C ASP A 30 17.69 -5.47 -0.25
N GLU A 31 18.73 -5.96 0.43
CA GLU A 31 18.87 -5.87 1.90
C GLU A 31 19.04 -4.41 2.37
N GLN A 32 19.86 -3.61 1.69
CA GLN A 32 20.01 -2.20 2.01
C GLN A 32 18.73 -1.39 1.75
N ARG A 33 18.01 -1.68 0.66
CA ARG A 33 16.70 -1.07 0.38
C ARG A 33 15.66 -1.45 1.42
N LYS A 34 15.65 -2.71 1.85
CA LYS A 34 14.76 -3.18 2.92
C LYS A 34 15.07 -2.50 4.26
N GLN A 35 16.34 -2.40 4.64
CA GLN A 35 16.76 -1.70 5.87
C GLN A 35 16.43 -0.20 5.84
N ALA A 36 16.73 0.48 4.74
CA ALA A 36 16.37 1.89 4.57
C ALA A 36 14.85 2.10 4.63
N SER A 37 14.10 1.15 4.08
CA SER A 37 12.64 1.16 4.08
C SER A 37 12.03 0.91 5.46
N ASP A 38 12.60 0.01 6.26
CA ASP A 38 12.17 -0.25 7.64
C ASP A 38 12.51 0.94 8.56
N GLN A 39 13.68 1.55 8.36
CA GLN A 39 14.08 2.77 9.07
C GLN A 39 13.16 3.95 8.73
N ALA A 40 12.80 4.15 7.46
CA ALA A 40 11.86 5.20 7.06
C ALA A 40 10.46 5.00 7.66
N GLN A 41 9.97 3.76 7.69
CA GLN A 41 8.69 3.45 8.33
C GLN A 41 8.72 3.71 9.85
N GLN A 42 9.82 3.36 10.51
CA GLN A 42 10.00 3.63 11.94
C GLN A 42 10.05 5.14 12.23
N GLU A 43 10.79 5.91 11.43
CA GLU A 43 10.85 7.37 11.57
C GLU A 43 9.48 8.02 11.38
N LEU A 44 8.71 7.58 10.39
CA LEU A 44 7.33 8.03 10.20
C LEU A 44 6.45 7.68 11.40
N ASN A 45 6.56 6.46 11.92
CA ASN A 45 5.80 6.05 13.09
C ASN A 45 6.13 6.91 14.33
N ASP A 46 7.40 7.19 14.57
CA ASP A 46 7.85 8.02 15.70
C ASP A 46 7.35 9.46 15.56
N GLN A 47 7.43 10.04 14.36
CA GLN A 47 6.91 11.38 14.07
C GLN A 47 5.39 11.47 14.26
N MET A 48 4.64 10.48 13.77
CA MET A 48 3.19 10.43 13.93
C MET A 48 2.78 10.24 15.39
N THR A 49 3.40 9.30 16.09
CA THR A 49 3.10 9.03 17.50
C THR A 49 3.40 10.23 18.38
N THR A 50 4.47 10.98 18.10
CA THR A 50 4.81 12.22 18.80
C THR A 50 3.71 13.30 18.66
N GLN A 51 2.96 13.26 17.56
CA GLN A 51 1.84 14.16 17.29
C GLN A 51 0.49 13.60 17.75
N GLY A 52 0.47 12.43 18.41
CA GLY A 52 -0.75 11.77 18.88
C GLY A 52 -1.49 10.96 17.81
N TRP A 53 -0.83 10.65 16.70
CA TRP A 53 -1.38 9.84 15.61
C TRP A 53 -0.87 8.40 15.68
N TYR A 54 -1.74 7.46 15.37
CA TYR A 54 -1.49 6.02 15.41
C TYR A 54 -1.82 5.40 14.05
N ALA A 55 -0.85 4.74 13.42
CA ALA A 55 -1.07 4.07 12.15
C ALA A 55 -1.84 2.75 12.32
N TYR A 56 -2.83 2.53 11.47
CA TYR A 56 -3.40 1.20 11.24
C TYR A 56 -2.50 0.37 10.34
N GLU A 57 -1.99 0.97 9.26
CA GLU A 57 -1.21 0.28 8.25
C GLU A 57 -0.22 1.22 7.53
N TYR A 58 0.80 0.60 6.92
CA TYR A 58 1.78 1.25 6.07
C TYR A 58 1.86 0.53 4.74
N HIS A 59 1.73 1.30 3.66
CA HIS A 59 1.85 0.83 2.28
C HIS A 59 3.08 1.46 1.66
N LYS A 60 4.07 0.62 1.36
CA LYS A 60 5.32 1.05 0.71
C LYS A 60 5.11 1.10 -0.80
N LEU A 61 5.34 2.27 -1.38
CA LEU A 61 5.37 2.51 -2.82
C LEU A 61 6.83 2.76 -3.26
N GLU A 62 7.07 2.88 -4.57
CA GLU A 62 8.44 3.05 -5.10
C GLU A 62 9.13 4.30 -4.53
N ASP A 63 8.43 5.43 -4.49
CA ASP A 63 8.99 6.73 -4.09
C ASP A 63 8.33 7.34 -2.83
N SER A 64 7.47 6.58 -2.14
CA SER A 64 6.76 7.08 -0.96
C SER A 64 6.25 5.96 -0.05
N THR A 65 5.85 6.31 1.17
CA THR A 65 5.09 5.45 2.08
C THR A 65 3.75 6.11 2.38
N VAL A 66 2.66 5.38 2.18
CA VAL A 66 1.30 5.81 2.52
C VAL A 66 0.90 5.16 3.83
N THR A 67 0.17 5.88 4.68
CA THR A 67 -0.32 5.36 5.95
C THR A 67 -1.74 5.82 6.24
N LEU A 68 -2.58 4.87 6.66
CA LEU A 68 -3.89 5.15 7.23
C LEU A 68 -3.71 5.23 8.75
N PHE A 69 -4.19 6.30 9.37
CA PHE A 69 -3.96 6.58 10.77
C PHE A 69 -5.19 7.15 11.48
N THR A 70 -5.13 7.19 12.80
CA THR A 70 -6.18 7.73 13.67
C THR A 70 -5.59 8.44 14.88
N ASN A 71 -6.40 9.18 15.63
CA ASN A 71 -6.08 9.70 16.97
C ASN A 71 -6.36 8.65 18.06
N ALA A 72 -5.94 8.95 19.30
CA ALA A 72 -6.03 8.04 20.44
C ALA A 72 -7.45 7.52 20.75
N ASP A 73 -8.47 8.35 20.51
CA ASP A 73 -9.89 8.07 20.75
C ASP A 73 -10.63 7.57 19.49
N GLY A 74 -9.93 7.41 18.36
CA GLY A 74 -10.49 6.76 17.17
C GLY A 74 -11.48 7.61 16.36
N THR A 75 -11.64 8.89 16.71
CA THR A 75 -12.65 9.81 16.16
C THR A 75 -12.22 10.49 14.86
N ILE A 76 -10.95 10.33 14.46
CA ILE A 76 -10.39 10.88 13.23
C ILE A 76 -9.84 9.74 12.39
N LEU A 77 -10.16 9.75 11.10
CA LEU A 77 -9.48 8.94 10.09
C LEU A 77 -8.60 9.85 9.25
N GLY A 78 -7.32 9.51 9.18
CA GLY A 78 -6.32 10.25 8.43
C GLY A 78 -5.64 9.38 7.40
N LEU A 79 -5.33 9.96 6.24
CA LEU A 79 -4.47 9.36 5.24
C LEU A 79 -3.26 10.26 5.04
N GLY A 80 -2.06 9.68 5.19
CA GLY A 80 -0.79 10.38 5.10
C GLY A 80 0.11 9.77 4.04
N ILE A 81 0.94 10.60 3.42
CA ILE A 81 1.99 10.18 2.50
C ILE A 81 3.31 10.84 2.91
N MET A 82 4.34 10.02 3.04
CA MET A 82 5.71 10.46 3.25
C MET A 82 6.53 10.13 2.02
N LYS A 83 7.09 11.15 1.36
CA LYS A 83 8.01 10.99 0.23
C LYS A 83 9.40 10.58 0.73
N MET A 84 10.23 10.01 -0.15
CA MET A 84 11.63 9.66 0.20
C MET A 84 12.50 10.84 0.66
N ASN A 85 12.14 12.08 0.32
CA ASN A 85 12.84 13.29 0.77
C ASN A 85 12.41 13.74 2.18
N GLY A 86 11.55 12.98 2.87
CA GLY A 86 11.01 13.29 4.20
C GLY A 86 9.84 14.27 4.21
N GLU A 87 9.36 14.73 3.04
CA GLU A 87 8.16 15.56 2.96
C GLU A 87 6.93 14.72 3.31
N PHE A 88 6.16 15.18 4.30
CA PHE A 88 4.93 14.57 4.74
C PHE A 88 3.73 15.45 4.39
N SER A 89 2.70 14.86 3.80
CA SER A 89 1.39 15.47 3.65
C SER A 89 0.30 14.52 4.13
N SER A 90 -0.81 15.08 4.60
CA SER A 90 -1.93 14.29 5.09
C SER A 90 -3.27 14.99 4.87
N SER A 91 -4.32 14.19 4.90
CA SER A 91 -5.71 14.60 4.89
C SER A 91 -6.41 13.87 6.02
N THR A 92 -7.34 14.55 6.69
CA THR A 92 -8.07 14.00 7.84
C THR A 92 -9.55 14.30 7.72
N ARG A 93 -10.36 13.43 8.31
CA ARG A 93 -11.81 13.54 8.39
C ARG A 93 -12.27 13.03 9.76
N ASP A 94 -13.32 13.66 10.29
CA ASP A 94 -14.04 13.14 11.46
C ASP A 94 -14.76 11.84 11.08
N THR A 95 -14.59 10.81 11.92
CA THR A 95 -15.28 9.53 11.74
C THR A 95 -16.68 9.61 12.31
N ILE A 96 -17.60 8.87 11.71
CA ILE A 96 -18.98 8.78 12.19
C ILE A 96 -19.16 7.36 12.71
N GLU A 97 -19.33 7.19 14.02
CA GLU A 97 -19.38 5.86 14.66
C GLU A 97 -20.50 4.97 14.10
N GLU A 98 -21.55 5.58 13.56
CA GLU A 98 -22.75 4.93 13.02
C GLU A 98 -22.64 4.59 11.51
N THR A 99 -21.56 4.97 10.83
CA THR A 99 -21.38 4.61 9.41
C THR A 99 -20.73 3.23 9.28
N PRO A 100 -21.16 2.43 8.30
CA PRO A 100 -20.64 1.07 8.09
C PRO A 100 -19.15 1.07 7.75
N PHE A 101 -18.67 2.16 7.16
CA PHE A 101 -17.26 2.43 6.94
C PHE A 101 -16.99 3.93 7.00
N ASP A 102 -15.72 4.29 7.20
CA ASP A 102 -15.18 5.63 7.02
C ASP A 102 -14.15 5.60 5.88
N TRP A 103 -13.88 6.77 5.30
CA TRP A 103 -12.83 6.91 4.30
C TRP A 103 -12.10 8.25 4.42
N ALA A 104 -10.84 8.26 3.99
CA ALA A 104 -10.03 9.46 3.85
C ALA A 104 -9.39 9.46 2.46
N HIS A 105 -9.33 10.64 1.84
CA HIS A 105 -8.76 10.81 0.52
C HIS A 105 -7.56 11.76 0.57
N LEU A 106 -6.51 11.39 -0.16
CA LEU A 106 -5.32 12.22 -0.35
C LEU A 106 -4.86 12.12 -1.80
N GLY A 107 -4.82 13.26 -2.47
CA GLY A 107 -4.27 13.38 -3.83
C GLY A 107 -2.96 14.15 -3.84
N ASN A 108 -2.02 13.75 -4.68
CA ASN A 108 -0.78 14.50 -4.94
C ASN A 108 -0.73 15.12 -6.36
N GLY A 109 -1.87 15.09 -7.07
CA GLY A 109 -2.02 15.59 -8.43
C GLY A 109 -1.59 14.62 -9.53
N THR A 110 -0.92 13.51 -9.20
CA THR A 110 -0.56 12.43 -10.12
C THR A 110 -1.27 11.13 -9.74
N ASP A 111 -1.21 10.80 -8.45
CA ASP A 111 -1.83 9.64 -7.83
C ASP A 111 -2.89 10.09 -6.83
N GLU A 112 -3.95 9.28 -6.73
CA GLU A 112 -5.01 9.44 -5.75
C GLU A 112 -5.01 8.22 -4.83
N TYR A 113 -5.13 8.47 -3.53
CA TYR A 113 -5.18 7.45 -2.50
C TYR A 113 -6.49 7.58 -1.74
N ILE A 114 -7.19 6.46 -1.56
CA ILE A 114 -8.40 6.37 -0.75
C ILE A 114 -8.14 5.31 0.31
N GLY A 115 -8.04 5.74 1.56
CA GLY A 115 -7.93 4.88 2.73
C GLY A 115 -9.31 4.63 3.32
N ILE A 116 -9.61 3.38 3.63
CA ILE A 116 -10.95 2.93 4.04
C ILE A 116 -10.81 2.20 5.37
N ARG A 117 -11.70 2.50 6.32
CA ARG A 117 -11.85 1.78 7.59
C ARG A 117 -13.26 1.19 7.66
N LEU A 118 -13.36 -0.12 7.73
CA LEU A 118 -14.61 -0.85 7.92
C LEU A 118 -14.96 -0.88 9.42
N ASN A 119 -16.10 -0.31 9.78
CA ASN A 119 -16.53 -0.15 11.17
C ASN A 119 -17.46 -1.29 11.59
N GLU A 120 -18.47 -1.58 10.75
CA GLU A 120 -19.49 -2.60 11.01
C GLU A 120 -19.25 -3.84 10.16
N GLN A 121 -19.30 -5.02 10.81
CA GLN A 121 -19.22 -6.34 10.17
C GLN A 121 -18.19 -6.45 9.04
N PRO A 122 -16.92 -6.08 9.29
CA PRO A 122 -15.86 -6.15 8.26
C PRO A 122 -15.71 -7.54 7.65
N GLU A 123 -16.04 -8.60 8.39
CA GLU A 123 -16.06 -9.99 7.92
C GLU A 123 -17.07 -10.27 6.79
N ASP A 124 -18.15 -9.48 6.71
CA ASP A 124 -19.18 -9.64 5.68
C ASP A 124 -18.80 -8.91 4.38
N VAL A 125 -17.81 -8.00 4.43
CA VAL A 125 -17.32 -7.23 3.28
C VAL A 125 -16.21 -8.00 2.57
N VAL A 126 -16.57 -8.68 1.48
CA VAL A 126 -15.62 -9.44 0.65
C VAL A 126 -14.96 -8.54 -0.39
N TYR A 127 -15.72 -7.59 -0.95
CA TYR A 127 -15.24 -6.69 -2.00
C TYR A 127 -15.51 -5.23 -1.67
N LEU A 128 -14.68 -4.36 -2.22
CA LEU A 128 -14.97 -2.96 -2.43
C LEU A 128 -15.15 -2.70 -3.92
N ARG A 129 -16.10 -1.86 -4.29
CA ARG A 129 -16.27 -1.37 -5.67
C ARG A 129 -16.19 0.14 -5.66
N LEU A 130 -15.21 0.67 -6.40
CA LEU A 130 -15.09 2.09 -6.68
C LEU A 130 -15.66 2.36 -8.06
N GLN A 131 -16.56 3.33 -8.14
CA GLN A 131 -17.26 3.71 -9.37
C GLN A 131 -17.09 5.19 -9.66
N ALA A 132 -17.07 5.52 -10.95
CA ALA A 132 -17.12 6.87 -11.49
C ALA A 132 -17.91 6.84 -12.80
N SER A 133 -18.28 7.99 -13.36
CA SER A 133 -19.03 8.05 -14.63
C SER A 133 -18.36 7.23 -15.76
N GLY A 134 -18.93 6.08 -16.08
CA GLY A 134 -18.45 5.16 -17.13
C GLY A 134 -17.28 4.25 -16.72
N TRP A 135 -16.89 4.22 -15.45
CA TRP A 135 -15.78 3.39 -14.95
C TRP A 135 -16.15 2.72 -13.62
N SER A 136 -15.69 1.48 -13.44
CA SER A 136 -15.87 0.74 -12.19
C SER A 136 -14.69 -0.21 -12.02
N LYS A 137 -14.21 -0.34 -10.79
CA LYS A 137 -13.19 -1.33 -10.42
C LYS A 137 -13.56 -1.99 -9.10
N ILE A 138 -13.39 -3.31 -9.05
CA ILE A 138 -13.65 -4.14 -7.87
C ILE A 138 -12.31 -4.56 -7.28
N TYR A 139 -12.21 -4.48 -5.96
CA TYR A 139 -11.07 -4.83 -5.14
C TYR A 139 -11.51 -5.93 -4.18
N THR A 140 -10.77 -7.04 -4.14
CA THR A 140 -10.95 -8.05 -3.08
C THR A 140 -10.31 -7.53 -1.81
N VAL A 141 -11.09 -7.50 -0.73
CA VAL A 141 -10.66 -7.02 0.58
C VAL A 141 -10.43 -8.19 1.52
N ASN A 142 -11.47 -9.00 1.71
CA ASN A 142 -11.43 -10.19 2.56
C ASN A 142 -11.70 -11.40 1.66
N ASP A 143 -10.69 -12.26 1.47
CA ASP A 143 -10.91 -13.52 0.77
C ASP A 143 -11.66 -14.47 1.72
N PRO A 144 -12.85 -14.98 1.36
CA PRO A 144 -13.58 -15.92 2.21
C PRO A 144 -12.85 -17.25 2.43
N GLN A 145 -11.81 -17.53 1.65
CA GLN A 145 -10.95 -18.71 1.81
C GLN A 145 -9.83 -18.50 2.85
N ASP A 146 -9.56 -17.27 3.25
CA ASP A 146 -8.51 -16.95 4.22
C ASP A 146 -9.05 -17.01 5.67
N GLU A 147 -8.21 -17.43 6.61
CA GLU A 147 -8.54 -17.38 8.03
C GLU A 147 -8.35 -15.95 8.56
N GLY A 148 -9.40 -15.13 8.45
CA GLY A 148 -9.45 -13.80 9.05
C GLY A 148 -10.09 -12.73 8.17
N TYR A 149 -10.05 -11.49 8.65
CA TYR A 149 -10.49 -10.33 7.88
C TYR A 149 -9.63 -9.11 8.23
N VAL A 150 -9.53 -8.17 7.29
CA VAL A 150 -8.94 -6.85 7.46
C VAL A 150 -10.05 -5.84 7.74
N ARG A 151 -9.70 -4.83 8.56
CA ARG A 151 -10.58 -3.69 8.86
C ARG A 151 -10.21 -2.45 8.07
N THR A 152 -9.05 -2.44 7.42
CA THR A 152 -8.54 -1.31 6.67
C THR A 152 -8.16 -1.74 5.27
N TYR A 153 -8.29 -0.81 4.33
CA TYR A 153 -7.90 -1.04 2.95
C TYR A 153 -7.43 0.26 2.30
N LEU A 154 -6.40 0.16 1.46
CA LEU A 154 -5.91 1.27 0.65
C LEU A 154 -6.18 1.02 -0.83
N ILE A 155 -6.92 1.93 -1.45
CA ILE A 155 -7.06 2.00 -2.90
C ILE A 155 -6.07 3.03 -3.44
N THR A 156 -5.22 2.58 -4.36
CA THR A 156 -4.32 3.45 -5.14
C THR A 156 -4.86 3.57 -6.57
N LEU A 157 -4.97 4.81 -7.07
CA LEU A 157 -5.43 5.11 -8.41
C LEU A 157 -4.34 5.87 -9.16
N GLU A 158 -3.91 5.30 -10.29
CA GLU A 158 -3.07 6.00 -11.27
C GLU A 158 -3.96 6.95 -12.09
N LYS A 159 -3.59 8.24 -12.12
CA LYS A 159 -4.32 9.37 -12.74
C LYS A 159 -5.49 9.88 -11.90
N THR A 160 -5.58 11.22 -11.85
CA THR A 160 -6.72 11.98 -11.37
C THR A 160 -7.97 11.63 -12.19
N LEU A 161 -8.70 10.59 -11.79
CA LEU A 161 -10.05 10.30 -12.25
C LEU A 161 -10.97 11.40 -11.71
N ARG A 162 -11.03 12.56 -12.36
CA ARG A 162 -11.98 13.62 -11.98
C ARG A 162 -13.41 13.09 -12.14
N GLY A 163 -14.16 13.04 -11.05
CA GLY A 163 -15.59 12.73 -11.06
C GLY A 163 -16.13 12.48 -9.67
N ASP A 164 -17.45 12.49 -9.57
CA ASP A 164 -18.17 12.03 -8.38
C ASP A 164 -17.91 10.53 -8.23
N TRP A 165 -17.15 10.14 -7.21
CA TRP A 165 -16.87 8.74 -6.93
C TRP A 165 -17.96 8.15 -6.05
N THR A 166 -18.26 6.88 -6.26
CA THR A 166 -19.08 6.09 -5.34
C THR A 166 -18.25 4.91 -4.88
N LEU A 167 -18.16 4.74 -3.56
CA LEU A 167 -17.56 3.58 -2.94
C LEU A 167 -18.67 2.69 -2.39
N GLU A 168 -18.60 1.40 -2.74
CA GLU A 168 -19.54 0.39 -2.26
C GLU A 168 -18.79 -0.75 -1.57
N THR A 169 -19.35 -1.25 -0.48
CA THR A 169 -18.98 -2.53 0.13
C THR A 169 -19.89 -3.63 -0.42
N LEU A 170 -19.34 -4.80 -0.73
CA LEU A 170 -20.10 -5.92 -1.25
C LEU A 170 -19.81 -7.22 -0.52
N ASP A 171 -20.85 -8.07 -0.43
CA ASP A 171 -20.75 -9.42 0.10
C ASP A 171 -20.08 -10.39 -0.90
N HIS A 172 -20.00 -11.67 -0.52
CA HIS A 172 -19.44 -12.73 -1.36
C HIS A 172 -20.15 -12.90 -2.71
N GLU A 173 -21.47 -12.67 -2.76
CA GLU A 173 -22.29 -12.77 -3.96
C GLU A 173 -22.24 -11.49 -4.82
N LYS A 174 -21.48 -10.48 -4.37
CA LYS A 174 -21.36 -9.13 -4.96
C LYS A 174 -22.65 -8.32 -4.87
N ASN A 175 -23.50 -8.60 -3.89
CA ASN A 175 -24.60 -7.72 -3.52
C ASN A 175 -24.04 -6.51 -2.77
N VAL A 176 -24.60 -5.34 -3.03
CA VAL A 176 -24.20 -4.11 -2.33
C VAL A 176 -24.72 -4.16 -0.91
N LEU A 177 -23.82 -4.04 0.06
CA LEU A 177 -24.14 -3.89 1.47
C LEU A 177 -24.35 -2.41 1.80
N HIS A 178 -23.38 -1.57 1.44
CA HIS A 178 -23.42 -0.14 1.66
C HIS A 178 -22.82 0.64 0.48
N SER A 179 -23.21 1.91 0.34
CA SER A 179 -22.77 2.81 -0.73
C SER A 179 -22.66 4.24 -0.21
N GLU A 180 -21.55 4.91 -0.50
CA GLU A 180 -21.31 6.32 -0.16
C GLU A 180 -20.71 7.06 -1.37
N GLN A 181 -21.13 8.31 -1.58
CA GLN A 181 -20.52 9.22 -2.54
C GLN A 181 -19.33 9.92 -1.87
N LEU A 182 -18.16 9.91 -2.54
CA LEU A 182 -16.93 10.52 -2.04
C LEU A 182 -16.79 11.98 -2.48
#